data_AF-A0A7W6E9V5-F1
#
_entry.id   AF-A0A7W6E9V5-F1
#
_cell.length_a   1.000
_cell.length_b   1.000
_cell.length_c   1.000
_cell.angle_alpha   90.00
_cell.angle_beta   90.00
_cell.angle_gamma   90.00
#
_symmetry.space_group_name_H-M   'P 1'
#
loop_
_entity.id
_entity.type
_entity.pdbx_description
1 polymer ?
#
loop_
_entity_poly.entity_id
_entity_poly.type
_entity_poly.pdbx_seq_one_letter_code
_entity_poly.pdbx_strand_id
1 'polypeptide(L)'
;MVTYNVAASLARAVIFGTKASVLKPHGKRKHAAAGDPLHICCGNLPPDYGRSEHYHRLMVVPCSLSLPVKITEGGMLRDGAVDTQGHRMELMAQAEGFASFAALQVHLDRMFGLPWDGQLLRWKPYEAEFRAQWPLIEKVAVGDGEGEV
;
A
#
# COMPACT_ATOMS: atom_id res chain seq x y z
N MET A 1 2.89 2.81 -17.69
CA MET A 1 2.51 1.69 -16.81
C MET A 1 3.17 1.87 -15.46
N VAL A 2 2.40 1.96 -14.37
CA VAL A 2 2.94 2.13 -13.01
C VAL A 2 2.54 0.93 -12.15
N THR A 3 3.54 0.29 -11.56
CA THR A 3 3.37 -0.90 -10.72
C THR A 3 3.54 -0.51 -9.26
N TYR A 4 2.61 -0.97 -8.44
CA TYR A 4 2.60 -0.72 -7.00
C TYR A 4 2.73 -2.04 -6.26
N ASN A 5 3.88 -2.22 -5.61
CA ASN A 5 4.11 -3.39 -4.76
C ASN A 5 3.53 -3.15 -3.36
N VAL A 6 2.77 -4.13 -2.87
CA VAL A 6 2.33 -4.25 -1.48
C VAL A 6 3.09 -5.38 -0.79
N ALA A 7 3.16 -5.34 0.53
CA ALA A 7 3.71 -6.46 1.31
C ALA A 7 2.92 -7.75 1.03
N ALA A 8 3.60 -8.89 0.97
CA ALA A 8 2.95 -10.18 0.72
C ALA A 8 1.85 -10.50 1.75
N SER A 9 2.05 -10.11 3.01
CA SER A 9 1.05 -10.24 4.09
C SER A 9 -0.27 -9.48 3.81
N LEU A 10 -0.25 -8.47 2.93
CA LEU A 10 -1.42 -7.68 2.55
C LEU A 10 -2.08 -8.19 1.26
N ALA A 11 -1.51 -9.17 0.57
CA ALA A 11 -2.02 -9.67 -0.71
C ALA A 11 -3.47 -10.16 -0.59
N ARG A 12 -3.78 -10.90 0.48
CA ARG A 12 -5.15 -11.37 0.77
C ARG A 12 -6.12 -10.20 0.95
N ALA A 13 -5.73 -9.18 1.71
CA ALA A 13 -6.57 -8.00 1.92
C ALA A 13 -6.84 -7.23 0.62
N VAL A 14 -5.84 -7.17 -0.27
CA VAL A 14 -6.00 -6.57 -1.60
C VAL A 14 -6.96 -7.38 -2.47
N ILE A 15 -6.77 -8.70 -2.56
CA ILE A 15 -7.63 -9.60 -3.37
C ILE A 15 -9.09 -9.52 -2.92
N PHE A 16 -9.35 -9.55 -1.61
CA PHE A 16 -10.71 -9.47 -1.08
C PHE A 16 -11.24 -8.03 -0.95
N GLY A 17 -10.48 -7.03 -1.40
CA GLY A 17 -10.91 -5.64 -1.46
C GLY A 17 -10.98 -4.91 -0.11
N THR A 18 -10.47 -5.50 0.97
CA THR A 18 -10.38 -4.83 2.28
C THR A 18 -9.19 -3.86 2.35
N LYS A 19 -8.19 -4.02 1.48
CA LYS A 19 -7.16 -3.01 1.19
C LYS A 19 -7.28 -2.51 -0.25
N ALA A 20 -7.58 -1.22 -0.41
CA ALA A 20 -7.83 -0.60 -1.71
C ALA A 20 -7.05 0.71 -1.91
N SER A 21 -5.90 0.84 -1.25
CA SER A 21 -5.03 2.01 -1.34
C SER A 21 -3.55 1.66 -1.17
N VAL A 22 -2.68 2.58 -1.60
CA VAL A 22 -1.26 2.61 -1.24
C VAL A 22 -0.78 4.04 -1.01
N LEU A 23 0.14 4.21 -0.05
CA LEU A 23 1.01 5.39 0.06
C LEU A 23 2.36 5.12 -0.62
N LYS A 24 2.82 6.04 -1.46
CA LYS A 24 4.15 5.94 -2.09
C LYS A 24 4.89 7.29 -2.08
N PRO A 25 6.19 7.29 -1.74
CA PRO A 25 6.98 8.51 -1.77
C PRO A 25 7.07 9.04 -3.20
N HIS A 26 7.21 10.35 -3.35
CA HIS A 26 7.62 10.93 -4.62
C HIS A 26 9.08 10.55 -4.88
N GLY A 27 9.36 10.15 -6.13
CA GLY A 27 10.70 9.76 -6.55
C GLY A 27 10.91 10.10 -8.01
N LYS A 28 11.85 9.42 -8.68
CA LYS A 28 12.17 9.68 -10.09
C LYS A 28 11.04 9.36 -11.07
N ARG A 29 10.08 8.50 -10.68
CA ARG A 29 8.97 8.07 -11.53
C ARG A 29 7.69 8.81 -11.14
N LYS A 30 6.98 9.31 -12.15
CA LYS A 30 5.65 9.89 -11.97
C LYS A 30 4.67 8.80 -11.48
N HIS A 31 3.84 9.15 -10.51
CA HIS A 31 2.73 8.32 -10.07
C HIS A 31 1.56 8.34 -11.06
N ALA A 32 0.73 7.31 -11.02
CA ALA A 32 -0.50 7.23 -11.81
C ALA A 32 -1.44 8.41 -11.47
N ALA A 33 -2.10 8.95 -12.48
CA ALA A 33 -3.21 9.88 -12.32
C ALA A 33 -4.54 9.12 -12.15
N ALA A 34 -5.60 9.81 -11.72
CA ALA A 34 -6.94 9.23 -11.73
C ALA A 34 -7.34 8.81 -13.16
N GLY A 35 -7.91 7.62 -13.31
CA GLY A 35 -8.21 6.98 -14.59
C GLY A 35 -7.09 6.10 -15.16
N ASP A 36 -5.83 6.32 -14.76
CA ASP A 36 -4.72 5.48 -15.24
C ASP A 36 -4.82 4.05 -14.67
N PRO A 37 -4.35 3.03 -15.41
CA PRO A 37 -4.30 1.66 -14.90
C PRO A 37 -3.21 1.51 -13.81
N LEU A 38 -3.62 0.96 -12.67
CA LEU A 38 -2.76 0.53 -11.58
C LEU A 38 -2.48 -0.97 -11.69
N HIS A 39 -1.22 -1.34 -11.71
CA HIS A 39 -0.80 -2.74 -11.60
C HIS A 39 -0.44 -3.03 -10.14
N ILE A 40 -1.32 -3.71 -9.42
CA ILE A 40 -1.09 -4.06 -8.02
C ILE A 40 -0.42 -5.42 -7.94
N CYS A 41 0.71 -5.48 -7.25
CA CYS A 41 1.53 -6.67 -7.14
C CYS A 41 1.99 -6.89 -5.71
N CYS A 42 2.38 -8.11 -5.39
CA CYS A 42 3.10 -8.44 -4.17
C CYS A 42 4.30 -9.33 -4.49
N GLY A 43 5.18 -9.52 -3.49
CA GLY A 43 6.39 -10.31 -3.64
C GLY A 43 7.67 -9.47 -3.55
N ASN A 44 8.79 -10.08 -3.96
CA ASN A 44 10.10 -9.47 -3.79
C ASN A 44 10.23 -8.11 -4.49
N LEU A 45 10.93 -7.23 -3.78
CA LEU A 45 11.31 -5.87 -4.18
C LEU A 45 12.50 -5.92 -5.17
N PRO A 46 12.94 -4.80 -5.77
CA PRO A 46 14.02 -4.82 -6.76
C PRO A 46 15.29 -5.50 -6.23
N PRO A 47 16.13 -6.08 -7.12
CA PRO A 47 16.10 -5.91 -8.59
C PRO A 47 15.17 -6.88 -9.34
N ASP A 48 14.61 -7.90 -8.70
CA ASP A 48 13.97 -9.04 -9.38
C ASP A 48 12.49 -8.83 -9.76
N TYR A 49 12.08 -7.57 -9.96
CA TYR A 49 10.73 -7.21 -10.38
C TYR A 49 10.30 -8.02 -11.61
N GLY A 50 9.26 -8.84 -11.48
CA GLY A 50 8.72 -9.63 -12.58
C GLY A 50 9.60 -10.79 -13.05
N ARG A 51 10.69 -11.11 -12.34
CA ARG A 51 11.61 -12.21 -12.68
C ARG A 51 11.65 -13.32 -11.63
N SER A 52 11.28 -12.99 -10.39
CA SER A 52 11.15 -13.98 -9.31
C SER A 52 9.83 -14.75 -9.41
N GLU A 53 9.88 -16.04 -9.09
CA GLU A 53 8.69 -16.88 -8.91
C GLU A 53 7.76 -16.39 -7.79
N HIS A 54 8.30 -15.58 -6.86
CA HIS A 54 7.55 -14.96 -5.77
C HIS A 54 6.91 -13.61 -6.15
N TYR A 55 7.12 -13.13 -7.39
CA TYR A 55 6.45 -11.92 -7.87
C TYR A 55 5.08 -12.27 -8.43
N HIS A 56 4.06 -11.62 -7.89
CA HIS A 56 2.69 -11.94 -8.24
C HIS A 56 1.89 -10.68 -8.55
N ARG A 57 1.35 -10.63 -9.77
CA ARG A 57 0.39 -9.61 -10.15
C ARG A 57 -0.97 -10.01 -9.59
N LEU A 58 -1.47 -9.21 -8.66
CA LEU A 58 -2.74 -9.49 -7.98
C LEU A 58 -3.92 -9.04 -8.86
N MET A 59 -3.84 -7.82 -9.38
CA MET A 59 -4.89 -7.23 -10.20
C MET A 59 -4.38 -6.09 -11.07
N VAL A 60 -5.16 -5.75 -12.08
CA VAL A 60 -5.08 -4.48 -12.81
C VAL A 60 -6.39 -3.74 -12.59
N VAL A 61 -6.33 -2.47 -12.18
CA VAL A 61 -7.52 -1.71 -11.81
C VAL A 61 -7.34 -0.22 -12.13
N PRO A 62 -8.39 0.52 -12.54
CA PRO A 62 -8.29 1.96 -12.71
C PRO A 62 -7.97 2.66 -11.38
N CYS A 63 -7.12 3.68 -11.44
CA CYS A 63 -6.89 4.58 -10.33
C CYS A 63 -8.15 5.43 -10.09
N SER A 64 -8.78 5.29 -8.93
CA SER A 64 -9.96 6.08 -8.58
C SER A 64 -9.61 7.42 -7.93
N LEU A 65 -8.44 7.50 -7.30
CA LEU A 65 -7.92 8.72 -6.67
C LEU A 65 -6.40 8.70 -6.70
N SER A 66 -5.81 9.83 -7.08
CA SER A 66 -4.38 10.11 -6.93
C SER A 66 -4.23 11.47 -6.28
N LEU A 67 -3.86 11.49 -5.00
CA LEU A 67 -3.83 12.69 -4.18
C LEU A 67 -2.41 12.91 -3.62
N PRO A 68 -1.77 14.05 -3.89
CA PRO A 68 -0.54 14.43 -3.20
C PRO A 68 -0.82 14.62 -1.71
N VAL A 69 0.04 14.04 -0.88
CA VAL A 69 -0.06 14.11 0.57
C VAL A 69 1.31 14.42 1.15
N LYS A 70 1.34 15.30 2.13
CA LYS A 70 2.54 15.58 2.91
C LYS A 70 2.26 15.25 4.37
N ILE A 71 3.08 14.42 4.99
CA ILE A 71 2.93 14.04 6.39
C ILE A 71 4.06 14.71 7.17
N THR A 72 3.70 15.40 8.24
CA THR A 72 4.59 16.20 9.10
C THR A 72 4.44 15.76 10.54
N GLU A 73 5.28 16.29 11.43
CA GLU A 73 5.10 16.09 12.87
C GLU A 73 3.72 16.57 13.37
N GLY A 74 3.22 17.66 12.81
CA GLY A 74 1.93 18.27 13.15
C GLY A 74 0.71 17.66 12.46
N GLY A 75 0.89 16.58 11.68
CA GLY A 75 -0.19 15.90 10.97
C GLY A 75 -0.01 15.88 9.45
N MET A 76 -1.10 15.58 8.74
CA MET A 76 -1.12 15.53 7.27
C MET A 76 -1.49 16.90 6.68
N LEU A 77 -0.73 17.36 5.70
CA LEU A 77 -1.04 18.51 4.85
C LEU A 77 -1.68 18.02 3.54
N ARG A 78 -2.77 18.66 3.12
CA ARG A 78 -3.39 18.52 1.81
C ARG A 78 -3.51 19.88 1.17
N ASP A 79 -3.02 20.03 -0.06
CA ASP A 79 -3.02 21.30 -0.80
C ASP A 79 -2.44 22.48 0.00
N GLY A 80 -1.45 22.21 0.85
CA GLY A 80 -0.77 23.20 1.70
C GLY A 80 -1.48 23.52 3.02
N ALA A 81 -2.64 22.94 3.31
CA ALA A 81 -3.38 23.13 4.57
C ALA A 81 -3.30 21.90 5.47
N VAL A 82 -3.22 22.11 6.79
CA VAL A 82 -3.33 21.03 7.78
C VAL A 82 -4.71 20.41 7.72
N ASP A 83 -4.74 19.10 7.56
CA ASP A 83 -5.95 18.31 7.63
C ASP A 83 -6.44 18.25 9.08
N THR A 84 -7.51 19.00 9.35
CA THR A 84 -8.12 19.07 10.68
C THR A 84 -9.00 17.87 10.99
N GLN A 85 -9.22 16.96 10.03
CA GLN A 85 -10.09 15.80 10.21
C GLN A 85 -9.31 14.57 10.67
N GLY A 86 -8.95 14.55 11.96
CA GLY A 86 -8.20 13.46 12.59
C GLY A 86 -8.72 12.05 12.25
N HIS A 87 -10.03 11.85 12.28
CA HIS A 87 -10.64 10.56 11.92
C HIS A 87 -10.29 10.09 10.50
N ARG A 88 -10.15 11.00 9.52
CA ARG A 88 -9.75 10.64 8.15
C ARG A 88 -8.31 10.14 8.08
N MET A 89 -7.42 10.74 8.88
CA MET A 89 -6.03 10.31 8.98
C MET A 89 -5.93 8.89 9.56
N GLU A 90 -6.74 8.59 10.58
CA GLU A 90 -6.82 7.25 11.16
C GLU A 90 -7.34 6.21 10.16
N LEU A 91 -8.43 6.51 9.44
CA LEU A 91 -8.96 5.62 8.41
C LEU A 91 -7.93 5.34 7.30
N MET A 92 -7.16 6.35 6.90
CA MET A 92 -6.08 6.19 5.92
C MET A 92 -4.99 5.25 6.45
N ALA A 93 -4.53 5.46 7.68
CA ALA A 93 -3.50 4.63 8.29
C ALA A 93 -3.94 3.17 8.41
N GLN A 94 -5.19 2.94 8.83
CA GLN A 94 -5.78 1.60 8.90
C GLN A 94 -5.87 0.93 7.52
N ALA A 95 -6.25 1.66 6.48
CA ALA A 95 -6.25 1.14 5.10
C ALA A 95 -4.83 0.78 4.59
N GLU A 96 -3.79 1.41 5.16
CA GLU A 96 -2.40 1.07 4.93
C GLU A 96 -1.86 -0.05 5.83
N GLY A 97 -2.69 -0.59 6.74
CA GLY A 97 -2.33 -1.68 7.64
C GLY A 97 -1.68 -1.23 8.95
N PHE A 98 -1.75 0.05 9.28
CA PHE A 98 -1.24 0.60 10.54
C PHE A 98 -2.35 0.70 11.59
N ALA A 99 -2.01 0.49 12.86
CA ALA A 99 -2.96 0.58 13.97
C ALA A 99 -3.49 2.01 14.18
N SER A 100 -2.68 3.02 13.86
CA SER A 100 -3.05 4.44 13.96
C SER A 100 -2.24 5.32 13.02
N PHE A 101 -2.68 6.57 12.84
CA PHE A 101 -1.92 7.57 12.09
C PHE A 101 -0.56 7.86 12.72
N ALA A 102 -0.47 7.89 14.05
CA ALA A 102 0.81 8.04 14.74
C ALA A 102 1.79 6.89 14.43
N ALA A 103 1.29 5.64 14.35
CA ALA A 103 2.12 4.49 13.98
C ALA A 103 2.62 4.59 12.52
N LEU A 104 1.75 5.04 11.61
CA LEU A 104 2.14 5.33 10.22
C LEU A 104 3.21 6.43 10.16
N GLN A 105 3.02 7.52 10.90
CA GLN A 105 3.96 8.64 10.93
C GLN A 105 5.34 8.22 11.44
N VAL A 106 5.42 7.45 12.53
CA VAL A 106 6.69 6.89 13.04
C VAL A 106 7.35 5.99 12.02
N HIS A 107 6.56 5.16 11.32
CA HIS A 107 7.11 4.30 10.26
C HIS A 107 7.70 5.10 9.11
N LEU A 108 6.98 6.12 8.63
CA LEU A 108 7.45 6.98 7.54
C LEU A 108 8.69 7.79 7.93
N ASP A 109 8.72 8.34 9.15
CA ASP A 109 9.87 9.06 9.68
C ASP A 109 11.12 8.18 9.72
N ARG A 110 10.99 6.95 10.24
CA ARG A 110 12.12 5.99 10.29
C ARG A 110 12.64 5.60 8.91
N MET A 111 11.76 5.47 7.92
CA MET A 111 12.11 4.99 6.59
C MET A 111 12.62 6.10 5.65
N PHE A 112 12.08 7.31 5.80
CA PHE A 112 12.24 8.39 4.82
C PHE A 112 12.49 9.77 5.45
N GLY A 113 12.25 9.93 6.74
CA GLY A 113 12.26 11.21 7.45
C GLY A 113 10.97 12.01 7.26
N LEU A 114 10.63 12.82 8.26
CA LEU A 114 9.62 13.87 8.14
C LEU A 114 10.25 15.24 7.78
N PRO A 115 9.53 16.10 7.02
CA PRO A 115 8.23 15.83 6.43
C PRO A 115 8.31 14.84 5.26
N TRP A 116 7.38 13.89 5.22
CA TRP A 116 7.29 12.91 4.15
C TRP A 116 6.39 13.43 3.03
N ASP A 117 6.90 13.46 1.81
CA ASP A 117 6.17 13.88 0.60
C ASP A 117 5.86 12.67 -0.30
N GLY A 118 4.58 12.48 -0.61
CA GLY A 118 4.16 11.34 -1.41
C GLY A 118 2.78 11.45 -2.04
N GLN A 119 2.31 10.30 -2.52
CA GLN A 119 1.03 10.15 -3.18
C GLN A 119 0.20 9.08 -2.48
N LEU A 120 -1.04 9.43 -2.15
CA LEU A 120 -2.08 8.48 -1.82
C LEU A 120 -2.79 8.06 -3.11
N LEU A 121 -2.76 6.77 -3.40
CA LEU A 121 -3.45 6.18 -4.54
C LEU A 121 -4.55 5.26 -4.03
N ARG A 122 -5.74 5.35 -4.62
CA ARG A 122 -6.86 4.46 -4.32
C ARG A 122 -7.41 3.83 -5.59
N TRP A 123 -8.08 2.71 -5.41
CA TRP A 123 -8.85 2.04 -6.44
C TRP A 123 -10.16 1.50 -5.87
N LYS A 124 -11.00 0.98 -6.75
CA LYS A 124 -12.26 0.31 -6.40
C LYS A 124 -12.12 -1.18 -6.71
N PRO A 125 -12.13 -2.07 -5.72
CA PRO A 125 -11.91 -3.50 -5.95
C PRO A 125 -12.89 -4.13 -6.95
N TYR A 126 -14.12 -3.63 -7.06
CA TYR A 126 -15.13 -4.14 -7.99
C TYR A 126 -14.88 -3.77 -9.46
N GLU A 127 -13.95 -2.83 -9.74
CA GLU A 127 -13.52 -2.47 -11.11
C GLU A 127 -12.25 -3.22 -11.51
N ALA A 128 -11.77 -4.15 -10.67
CA ALA A 128 -10.49 -4.83 -10.87
C ALA A 128 -10.60 -6.01 -11.83
N GLU A 129 -9.63 -6.11 -12.73
CA GLU A 129 -9.32 -7.35 -13.44
C GLU A 129 -8.36 -8.17 -12.58
N PHE A 130 -8.85 -9.27 -12.00
CA PHE A 130 -8.05 -10.16 -11.16
C PHE A 130 -7.05 -10.96 -11.99
N ARG A 131 -5.78 -10.96 -11.57
CA ARG A 131 -4.66 -11.64 -12.23
C ARG A 131 -3.93 -12.63 -11.32
N ALA A 132 -4.33 -12.70 -10.06
CA ALA A 132 -3.79 -13.63 -9.07
C ALA A 132 -3.98 -15.09 -9.53
N GLN A 133 -2.89 -15.85 -9.63
CA GLN A 133 -2.92 -17.30 -9.87
C GLN A 133 -2.87 -18.05 -8.54
N TRP A 134 -3.80 -18.98 -8.30
CA TRP A 134 -3.84 -19.78 -7.07
C TRP A 134 -2.69 -20.82 -7.05
N PRO A 135 -2.05 -21.14 -5.90
CA PRO A 135 -2.34 -20.71 -4.54
C PRO A 135 -1.41 -19.58 -4.10
N LEU A 136 -1.89 -18.33 -4.13
CA LEU A 136 -1.13 -17.16 -3.65
C LEU A 136 -1.11 -16.99 -2.13
N ILE A 137 -1.73 -17.93 -1.42
CA ILE A 137 -1.85 -17.94 0.02
C ILE A 137 -1.35 -19.30 0.49
N GLU A 138 -0.03 -19.45 0.58
CA GLU A 138 0.49 -20.54 1.41
C GLU A 138 -0.07 -20.35 2.82
N LYS A 139 -0.51 -21.45 3.44
CA LYS A 139 -0.81 -21.49 4.87
C LYS A 139 0.36 -20.82 5.56
N VAL A 140 0.10 -19.74 6.30
CA VAL A 140 1.02 -19.33 7.35
C VAL A 140 1.29 -20.61 8.13
N ALA A 141 2.50 -21.14 8.03
CA ALA A 141 2.95 -22.19 8.93
C ALA A 141 2.85 -21.54 10.30
N VAL A 142 1.76 -21.84 11.01
CA VAL A 142 1.71 -21.71 12.45
C VAL A 142 2.84 -22.62 12.88
N GLY A 143 3.98 -22.02 13.27
CA GLY A 143 5.06 -22.77 13.85
C GLY A 143 4.46 -23.60 14.97
N ASP A 144 4.55 -24.92 14.82
CA ASP A 144 4.04 -25.88 15.78
C ASP A 144 4.62 -25.52 17.15
N GLY A 145 3.71 -25.16 18.06
CA GLY A 145 4.00 -25.21 19.47
C GLY A 145 4.13 -26.67 19.87
N GLU A 146 5.36 -27.17 19.88
CA GLU A 146 5.83 -28.31 20.66
C GLU A 146 7.22 -27.84 21.17
N GLY A 147 7.45 -27.50 22.44
CA GLY A 147 7.15 -28.28 23.63
C GLY A 147 8.30 -29.26 23.87
N GLU A 148 9.36 -28.84 24.58
CA GLU A 148 10.23 -29.77 25.32
C GLU A 148 10.99 -29.06 26.47
N VAL A 149 10.61 -29.49 27.68
CA VAL A 149 11.25 -29.55 29.02
C VAL A 149 12.35 -28.54 29.40
#